data_AF-A0A357L639-F1
#
_entry.id   AF-A0A357L639-F1
#
_cell.length_a   1.000
_cell.length_b   1.000
_cell.length_c   1.000
_cell.angle_alpha   90.00
_cell.angle_beta   90.00
_cell.angle_gamma   90.00
#
_symmetry.space_group_name_H-M   'P 1'
#
loop_
_entity.id
_entity.type
_entity.pdbx_description
1 polymer ?
#
loop_
_entity_poly.entity_id
_entity_poly.type
_entity_poly.pdbx_seq_one_letter_code
_entity_poly.pdbx_strand_id
1 'polypeptide(L)'
;LREKIEALLPQRLSALAAFAGSFRGAVAARIAAPRRRAFWERFFDGPIAETFLAGDEAGARAATAAALNRPQTEQAEGVVHIVGAGPGDPELLTLKALRLIQDADVILYDRLVGEGVLNLARRDALRLYVGKAKADHAAPQEEIEALLIAFAREGKMVVRLKGGDPFIFGRGGEELAAVKAAGIPVFATPGVTAALGCAAAAGMPLTHRDASQAVTFVTGHAKGDRDPDLDWASLAALGHTLVVYMGVDKAAAIAQRLIANGRAASTPVAVIENGTRADQKILKGTLRELARLVRDGGVAGPAVLVIGEVAAKANGALIDDIAPALRNAA
;
A
#
# COMPACT_ATOMS: atom_id res chain seq x y z
N LEU A 1 -7.75 26.24 13.37
CA LEU A 1 -7.81 24.79 13.04
C LEU A 1 -9.10 24.46 12.28
N ARG A 2 -10.28 24.85 12.81
CA ARG A 2 -11.59 24.66 12.19
C ARG A 2 -11.73 25.24 10.77
N GLU A 3 -11.38 26.51 10.54
CA GLU A 3 -11.43 27.12 9.19
C GLU A 3 -10.53 26.42 8.17
N LYS A 4 -9.36 25.93 8.58
CA LYS A 4 -8.44 25.19 7.70
C LYS A 4 -8.97 23.80 7.36
N ILE A 5 -9.73 23.17 8.27
CA ILE A 5 -10.44 21.91 8.02
C ILE A 5 -11.64 22.15 7.09
N GLU A 6 -12.42 23.21 7.32
CA GLU A 6 -13.56 23.60 6.47
C GLU A 6 -13.14 23.94 5.03
N ALA A 7 -11.96 24.52 4.81
CA ALA A 7 -11.42 24.81 3.49
C ALA A 7 -10.92 23.57 2.70
N LEU A 8 -10.67 22.46 3.38
CA LEU A 8 -10.17 21.20 2.79
C LEU A 8 -11.27 20.17 2.52
N LEU A 9 -12.45 20.36 3.10
CA LEU A 9 -13.59 19.49 2.85
C LEU A 9 -14.32 19.97 1.59
N PRO A 10 -14.82 19.06 0.72
CA PRO A 10 -15.71 19.43 -0.37
C PRO A 10 -16.78 20.39 0.14
N GLN A 11 -17.08 21.47 -0.59
CA GLN A 11 -18.01 22.53 -0.14
C GLN A 11 -19.38 22.01 0.34
N ARG A 12 -19.71 20.75 0.01
CA ARG A 12 -20.98 20.08 0.33
C ARG A 12 -20.84 18.93 1.34
N LEU A 13 -19.70 18.74 2.02
CA LEU A 13 -19.55 17.65 2.98
C LEU A 13 -20.47 17.83 4.21
N SER A 14 -20.62 19.06 4.70
CA SER A 14 -21.58 19.40 5.76
C SER A 14 -23.02 19.12 5.33
N ALA A 15 -23.35 19.41 4.06
CA ALA A 15 -24.65 19.10 3.47
C ALA A 15 -24.87 17.59 3.30
N LEU A 16 -23.83 16.83 2.92
CA LEU A 16 -23.86 15.37 2.85
C LEU A 16 -24.09 14.75 4.23
N ALA A 17 -23.45 15.29 5.27
CA ALA A 17 -23.63 14.84 6.65
C ALA A 17 -25.06 15.13 7.17
N ALA A 18 -25.62 16.31 6.86
CA ALA A 18 -27.01 16.65 7.17
C ALA A 18 -28.00 15.76 6.41
N PHE A 19 -27.73 15.53 5.12
CA PHE A 19 -28.49 14.63 4.27
C PHE A 19 -28.50 13.19 4.83
N ALA A 20 -27.34 12.64 5.18
CA ALA A 20 -27.22 11.36 5.88
C ALA A 20 -27.98 11.37 7.21
N GLY A 21 -27.87 12.46 7.98
CA GLY A 21 -28.61 12.68 9.22
C GLY A 21 -30.13 12.50 9.07
N SER A 22 -30.70 13.00 7.97
CA SER A 22 -32.14 12.89 7.67
C SER A 22 -32.63 11.44 7.50
N PHE A 23 -31.73 10.51 7.16
CA PHE A 23 -32.04 9.09 7.00
C PHE A 23 -31.75 8.23 8.23
N ARG A 24 -31.15 8.76 9.31
CA ARG A 24 -30.81 7.97 10.51
C ARG A 24 -31.99 7.22 11.10
N GLY A 25 -33.15 7.87 11.23
CA GLY A 25 -34.35 7.24 11.75
C GLY A 25 -34.82 6.07 10.88
N ALA A 26 -34.84 6.28 9.56
CA ALA A 26 -35.25 5.25 8.60
C ALA A 26 -34.26 4.07 8.56
N VAL A 27 -32.95 4.33 8.62
CA VAL A 27 -31.91 3.31 8.75
C VAL A 27 -32.07 2.54 10.06
N ALA A 28 -32.32 3.22 11.17
CA ALA A 28 -32.50 2.56 12.46
C ALA A 28 -33.74 1.66 12.50
N ALA A 29 -34.84 2.08 11.87
CA ALA A 29 -36.09 1.33 11.80
C ALA A 29 -36.00 0.13 10.86
N ARG A 30 -35.28 0.25 9.73
CA ARG A 30 -35.22 -0.82 8.73
C ARG A 30 -34.02 -1.74 8.89
N ILE A 31 -32.85 -1.25 9.33
CA ILE A 31 -31.59 -2.01 9.33
C ILE A 31 -31.21 -2.38 10.77
N ALA A 32 -30.98 -3.68 11.01
CA ALA A 32 -30.53 -4.20 12.31
C ALA A 32 -29.20 -3.56 12.74
N ALA A 33 -29.03 -3.30 14.03
CA ALA A 33 -27.92 -2.53 14.59
C ALA A 33 -26.52 -2.95 14.07
N PRO A 34 -26.16 -4.25 13.98
CA PRO A 34 -24.85 -4.68 13.48
C PRO A 34 -24.58 -4.28 12.03
N ARG A 35 -25.64 -4.15 11.20
CA ARG A 35 -25.53 -3.89 9.76
C ARG A 35 -25.59 -2.41 9.39
N ARG A 36 -25.94 -1.53 10.34
CA ARG A 36 -26.08 -0.08 10.08
C ARG A 36 -24.75 0.56 9.68
N ARG A 37 -23.64 0.08 10.25
CA ARG A 37 -22.32 0.61 9.96
C ARG A 37 -21.92 0.36 8.50
N ALA A 38 -22.02 -0.87 8.03
CA ALA A 38 -21.76 -1.23 6.64
C ALA A 38 -22.65 -0.42 5.67
N PHE A 39 -23.92 -0.20 6.03
CA PHE A 39 -24.79 0.69 5.24
C PHE A 39 -24.21 2.10 5.13
N TRP A 40 -23.76 2.71 6.23
CA TRP A 40 -23.20 4.06 6.21
C TRP A 40 -21.86 4.13 5.49
N GLU A 41 -21.00 3.13 5.62
CA GLU A 41 -19.75 3.07 4.87
C GLU A 41 -20.02 3.01 3.36
N ARG A 42 -20.94 2.15 2.90
CA ARG A 42 -21.37 2.15 1.48
C ARG A 42 -22.04 3.44 1.05
N PHE A 43 -22.74 4.11 1.96
CA PHE A 43 -23.37 5.40 1.68
C PHE A 43 -22.31 6.49 1.43
N PHE A 44 -21.32 6.60 2.32
CA PHE A 44 -20.31 7.67 2.30
C PHE A 44 -19.19 7.42 1.30
N ASP A 45 -18.74 6.17 1.14
CA ASP A 45 -17.65 5.81 0.23
C ASP A 45 -18.18 5.35 -1.15
N GLY A 46 -19.50 5.38 -1.38
CA GLY A 46 -20.13 4.84 -2.60
C GLY A 46 -20.96 5.83 -3.42
N PRO A 47 -21.71 5.33 -4.42
CA PRO A 47 -22.37 6.16 -5.44
C PRO A 47 -23.36 7.18 -4.88
N ILE A 48 -23.98 6.91 -3.72
CA ILE A 48 -24.93 7.83 -3.10
C ILE A 48 -24.23 9.15 -2.72
N ALA A 49 -23.07 9.07 -2.06
CA ALA A 49 -22.29 10.25 -1.72
C ALA A 49 -21.73 10.93 -2.97
N GLU A 50 -21.26 10.18 -3.97
CA GLU A 50 -20.77 10.74 -5.23
C GLU A 50 -21.85 11.53 -5.97
N THR A 51 -23.04 10.94 -6.17
CA THR A 51 -24.21 11.59 -6.79
C THR A 51 -24.63 12.82 -6.00
N PHE A 52 -24.68 12.72 -4.67
CA PHE A 52 -25.01 13.86 -3.82
C PHE A 52 -23.99 14.98 -4.02
N LEU A 53 -22.68 14.70 -3.89
CA LEU A 53 -21.61 15.68 -4.00
C LEU A 53 -21.56 16.32 -5.40
N ALA A 54 -21.94 15.59 -6.45
CA ALA A 54 -22.02 16.08 -7.83
C ALA A 54 -23.14 17.09 -8.11
N GLY A 55 -24.10 17.29 -7.18
CA GLY A 55 -25.21 18.24 -7.37
C GLY A 55 -26.58 17.61 -7.30
N ASP A 56 -26.67 16.30 -7.51
CA ASP A 56 -27.94 15.59 -7.71
C ASP A 56 -28.50 15.05 -6.39
N GLU A 57 -29.07 15.93 -5.58
CA GLU A 57 -29.69 15.54 -4.30
C GLU A 57 -30.92 14.65 -4.50
N ALA A 58 -31.66 14.83 -5.60
CA ALA A 58 -32.84 14.04 -5.91
C ALA A 58 -32.47 12.59 -6.24
N GLY A 59 -31.46 12.39 -7.09
CA GLY A 59 -30.90 11.08 -7.40
C GLY A 59 -30.31 10.40 -6.18
N ALA A 60 -29.54 11.12 -5.36
CA ALA A 60 -29.00 10.57 -4.11
C ALA A 60 -30.12 10.14 -3.13
N ARG A 61 -31.20 10.93 -3.02
CA ARG A 61 -32.37 10.60 -2.18
C ARG A 61 -33.09 9.36 -2.69
N ALA A 62 -33.31 9.25 -4.00
CA ALA A 62 -33.91 8.08 -4.62
C ALA A 62 -33.05 6.83 -4.41
N ALA A 63 -31.73 6.92 -4.63
CA ALA A 63 -30.78 5.82 -4.40
C ALA A 63 -30.74 5.39 -2.93
N THR A 64 -30.79 6.33 -1.99
CA THR A 64 -30.84 6.03 -0.55
C THR A 64 -32.13 5.30 -0.17
N ALA A 65 -33.28 5.76 -0.69
CA ALA A 65 -34.56 5.11 -0.46
C ALA A 65 -34.60 3.70 -1.06
N ALA A 66 -34.06 3.51 -2.26
CA ALA A 66 -33.91 2.19 -2.87
C ALA A 66 -33.02 1.25 -2.04
N ALA A 67 -31.89 1.76 -1.54
CA ALA A 67 -30.99 0.99 -0.67
C ALA A 67 -31.64 0.59 0.67
N LEU A 68 -32.52 1.43 1.22
CA LEU A 68 -33.29 1.17 2.44
C LEU A 68 -34.42 0.15 2.25
N ASN A 69 -34.99 0.09 1.05
CA ASN A 69 -36.13 -0.76 0.72
C ASN A 69 -35.72 -2.11 0.10
N ARG A 70 -34.42 -2.38 -0.08
CA ARG A 70 -33.95 -3.70 -0.51
C ARG A 70 -34.36 -4.78 0.50
N PRO A 71 -34.96 -5.90 0.06
CA PRO A 71 -35.38 -6.97 0.94
C PRO A 71 -34.19 -7.56 1.70
N GLN A 72 -34.30 -7.66 3.03
CA GLN A 72 -33.24 -8.20 3.90
C GLN A 72 -33.04 -9.71 3.81
N THR A 73 -33.84 -10.40 2.98
CA THR A 73 -33.80 -11.83 2.71
C THR A 73 -32.73 -12.20 1.69
N GLU A 74 -32.22 -11.25 0.90
CA GLU A 74 -30.96 -11.43 0.18
C GLU A 74 -29.85 -11.34 1.24
N GLN A 75 -29.05 -12.42 1.39
CA GLN A 75 -27.86 -12.42 2.23
C GLN A 75 -27.14 -11.09 2.04
N ALA A 76 -26.97 -10.32 3.13
CA ALA A 76 -26.37 -9.01 3.04
C ALA A 76 -25.01 -9.15 2.35
N GLU A 77 -24.90 -8.68 1.10
CA GLU A 77 -23.65 -8.80 0.36
C GLU A 77 -22.53 -8.19 1.19
N GLY A 78 -21.47 -8.99 1.37
CA GLY A 78 -20.29 -8.60 2.12
C GLY A 78 -19.56 -7.47 1.42
N VAL A 79 -18.45 -7.04 2.03
CA VAL A 79 -17.66 -5.92 1.53
C VAL A 79 -16.19 -6.31 1.56
N VAL A 80 -15.45 -5.90 0.53
CA VAL A 80 -14.00 -6.08 0.48
C VAL A 80 -13.31 -4.74 0.70
N HIS A 81 -12.34 -4.71 1.60
CA HIS A 81 -11.44 -3.58 1.79
C HIS A 81 -10.02 -4.00 1.42
N ILE A 82 -9.42 -3.33 0.45
CA ILE A 82 -8.01 -3.50 0.10
C ILE A 82 -7.22 -2.45 0.87
N VAL A 83 -6.42 -2.89 1.84
CA VAL A 83 -5.87 -2.03 2.89
C VAL A 83 -4.35 -2.07 2.88
N GLY A 84 -3.72 -0.91 2.84
CA GLY A 84 -2.27 -0.77 3.03
C GLY A 84 -1.87 -0.93 4.49
N ALA A 85 -0.97 -1.86 4.76
CA ALA A 85 -0.45 -2.17 6.09
C ALA A 85 0.75 -1.30 6.48
N GLY A 86 1.29 -0.50 5.56
CA GLY A 86 2.56 0.18 5.77
C GLY A 86 3.77 -0.75 5.58
N PRO A 87 5.01 -0.22 5.72
CA PRO A 87 6.24 -0.95 5.40
C PRO A 87 6.68 -2.00 6.44
N GLY A 88 6.16 -1.92 7.67
CA GLY A 88 6.46 -2.91 8.70
C GLY A 88 6.05 -2.44 10.10
N ASP A 89 6.42 -1.22 10.46
CA ASP A 89 6.05 -0.62 11.75
C ASP A 89 4.51 -0.51 11.89
N PRO A 90 3.90 -1.14 12.90
CA PRO A 90 2.47 -1.04 13.15
C PRO A 90 1.97 0.39 13.39
N GLU A 91 2.82 1.30 13.88
CA GLU A 91 2.46 2.72 14.09
C GLU A 91 2.30 3.48 12.78
N LEU A 92 2.79 2.93 11.66
CA LEU A 92 2.59 3.50 10.32
C LEU A 92 1.28 3.05 9.66
N LEU A 93 0.46 2.27 10.35
CA LEU A 93 -0.93 2.06 9.94
C LEU A 93 -1.69 3.38 9.96
N THR A 94 -2.51 3.59 8.94
CA THR A 94 -3.48 4.68 9.01
C THR A 94 -4.57 4.34 10.03
N LEU A 95 -5.19 5.37 10.62
CA LEU A 95 -6.32 5.17 11.53
C LEU A 95 -7.49 4.40 10.86
N LYS A 96 -7.72 4.63 9.55
CA LYS A 96 -8.72 3.87 8.78
C LYS A 96 -8.31 2.41 8.65
N ALA A 97 -7.05 2.10 8.34
CA ALA A 97 -6.55 0.74 8.24
C ALA A 97 -6.69 -0.03 9.57
N LEU A 98 -6.26 0.58 10.69
CA LEU A 98 -6.39 -0.01 12.03
C LEU A 98 -7.84 -0.35 12.37
N ARG A 99 -8.76 0.59 12.12
CA ARG A 99 -10.19 0.36 12.35
C ARG A 99 -10.70 -0.81 11.50
N LEU A 100 -10.37 -0.84 10.20
CA LEU A 100 -10.83 -1.91 9.29
C LEU A 100 -10.35 -3.29 9.71
N ILE A 101 -9.09 -3.45 10.14
CA ILE A 101 -8.58 -4.76 10.61
C ILE A 101 -9.16 -5.18 11.96
N GLN A 102 -9.64 -4.24 12.78
CA GLN A 102 -10.33 -4.51 14.04
C GLN A 102 -11.79 -4.91 13.84
N ASP A 103 -12.40 -4.53 12.72
CA ASP A 103 -13.80 -4.87 12.42
C ASP A 103 -13.93 -6.10 11.50
N ALA A 104 -12.89 -6.41 10.73
CA ALA A 104 -12.90 -7.47 9.72
C ALA A 104 -13.32 -8.84 10.26
N ASP A 105 -14.14 -9.56 9.49
CA ASP A 105 -14.45 -10.97 9.74
C ASP A 105 -13.37 -11.88 9.19
N VAL A 106 -12.78 -11.50 8.05
CA VAL A 106 -11.72 -12.25 7.38
C VAL A 106 -10.61 -11.30 6.95
N ILE A 107 -9.35 -11.69 7.18
CA ILE A 107 -8.17 -10.94 6.76
C ILE A 107 -7.29 -11.83 5.88
N LEU A 108 -7.17 -11.47 4.60
CA LEU A 108 -6.23 -12.08 3.66
C LEU A 108 -4.95 -11.24 3.64
N TYR A 109 -3.82 -11.82 4.03
CA TYR A 109 -2.54 -11.11 4.14
C TYR A 109 -1.40 -11.87 3.45
N ASP A 110 -0.35 -11.15 3.07
CA ASP A 110 0.84 -11.73 2.44
C ASP A 110 2.09 -11.55 3.32
N ARG A 111 3.22 -12.08 2.84
CA ARG A 111 4.51 -12.12 3.56
C ARG A 111 5.00 -10.75 4.03
N LEU A 112 4.61 -9.66 3.37
CA LEU A 112 5.10 -8.33 3.73
C LEU A 112 4.37 -7.74 4.93
N VAL A 113 3.24 -8.30 5.35
CA VAL A 113 2.53 -7.88 6.56
C VAL A 113 3.16 -8.59 7.76
N GLY A 114 3.71 -7.81 8.70
CA GLY A 114 4.34 -8.37 9.90
C GLY A 114 3.35 -8.70 11.02
N GLU A 115 3.76 -9.58 11.94
CA GLU A 115 2.97 -9.98 13.11
C GLU A 115 2.53 -8.80 13.98
N GLY A 116 3.35 -7.74 14.09
CA GLY A 116 2.98 -6.54 14.84
C GLY A 116 1.67 -5.90 14.36
N VAL A 117 1.44 -5.89 13.05
CA VAL A 117 0.18 -5.40 12.45
C VAL A 117 -0.95 -6.41 12.67
N LEU A 118 -0.69 -7.70 12.46
CA LEU A 118 -1.71 -8.75 12.63
C LEU A 118 -2.22 -8.87 14.07
N ASN A 119 -1.37 -8.55 15.05
CA ASN A 119 -1.73 -8.53 16.47
C ASN A 119 -2.71 -7.41 16.85
N LEU A 120 -2.83 -6.37 16.01
CA LEU A 120 -3.82 -5.29 16.19
C LEU A 120 -5.20 -5.64 15.63
N ALA A 121 -5.30 -6.69 14.83
CA ALA A 121 -6.56 -7.15 14.26
C ALA A 121 -7.48 -7.76 15.32
N ARG A 122 -8.78 -7.86 14.97
CA ARG A 122 -9.77 -8.59 15.78
C ARG A 122 -9.26 -9.98 16.13
N ARG A 123 -9.50 -10.45 17.36
CA ARG A 123 -8.97 -11.74 17.85
C ARG A 123 -9.65 -12.95 17.20
N ASP A 124 -10.93 -12.81 16.87
CA ASP A 124 -11.79 -13.83 16.26
C ASP A 124 -11.90 -13.69 14.73
N ALA A 125 -11.19 -12.73 14.12
CA ALA A 125 -11.12 -12.64 12.66
C ALA A 125 -10.40 -13.87 12.10
N LEU A 126 -10.95 -14.46 11.04
CA LEU A 126 -10.27 -15.51 10.28
C LEU A 126 -9.09 -14.90 9.53
N ARG A 127 -7.86 -15.35 9.83
CA ARG A 127 -6.64 -14.85 9.19
C ARG A 127 -6.14 -15.88 8.19
N LEU A 128 -6.02 -15.47 6.92
CA LEU A 128 -5.60 -16.32 5.82
C LEU A 128 -4.35 -15.76 5.19
N TYR A 129 -3.27 -16.52 5.29
CA TYR A 129 -2.03 -16.22 4.59
C TYR A 129 -2.16 -16.62 3.11
N VAL A 130 -1.95 -15.66 2.21
CA VAL A 130 -2.03 -15.83 0.74
C VAL A 130 -0.70 -15.55 0.04
N GLY A 131 0.40 -15.53 0.79
CA GLY A 131 1.75 -15.30 0.25
C GLY A 131 2.44 -16.57 -0.29
N LYS A 132 3.54 -16.38 -1.02
CA LYS A 132 4.39 -17.48 -1.52
C LYS A 132 5.06 -18.22 -0.36
N ALA A 133 4.71 -19.48 -0.11
CA ALA A 133 5.62 -20.41 0.58
C ALA A 133 6.72 -20.82 -0.41
N LYS A 134 7.99 -20.85 0.01
CA LYS A 134 9.18 -21.09 -0.82
C LYS A 134 9.23 -22.44 -1.56
N ALA A 135 8.18 -23.27 -1.51
CA ALA A 135 8.13 -24.58 -2.16
C ALA A 135 6.75 -24.92 -2.77
N ASP A 136 5.77 -24.02 -2.71
CA ASP A 136 4.43 -24.28 -3.24
C ASP A 136 4.09 -23.28 -4.31
N HIS A 137 3.50 -23.79 -5.40
CA HIS A 137 2.99 -22.95 -6.48
C HIS A 137 2.11 -21.87 -5.86
N ALA A 138 2.52 -20.62 -6.01
CA ALA A 138 1.78 -19.48 -5.49
C ALA A 138 0.30 -19.64 -5.83
N ALA A 139 -0.62 -19.36 -4.89
CA ALA A 139 -2.00 -19.11 -5.27
C ALA A 139 -1.95 -18.07 -6.40
N PRO A 140 -2.31 -18.43 -7.64
CA PRO A 140 -2.37 -17.49 -8.74
C PRO A 140 -3.21 -16.31 -8.28
N GLN A 141 -2.95 -15.13 -8.82
CA GLN A 141 -3.69 -13.93 -8.42
C GLN A 141 -5.21 -14.16 -8.44
N GLU A 142 -5.68 -14.94 -9.40
CA GLU A 142 -7.07 -15.38 -9.58
C GLU A 142 -7.62 -16.17 -8.38
N GLU A 143 -6.80 -16.97 -7.69
CA GLU A 143 -7.23 -17.67 -6.47
C GLU A 143 -7.43 -16.72 -5.29
N ILE A 144 -6.54 -15.72 -5.13
CA ILE A 144 -6.70 -14.68 -4.11
C ILE A 144 -7.99 -13.90 -4.38
N GLU A 145 -8.21 -13.51 -5.63
CA GLU A 145 -9.44 -12.84 -6.08
C GLU A 145 -10.68 -13.69 -5.82
N ALA A 146 -10.64 -14.98 -6.13
CA ALA A 146 -11.72 -15.92 -5.86
C ALA A 146 -12.04 -16.03 -4.37
N LEU A 147 -11.03 -16.08 -3.50
CA LEU A 147 -11.23 -16.10 -2.05
C LEU A 147 -11.88 -14.81 -1.53
N LEU A 148 -11.43 -13.64 -2.02
CA LEU A 148 -12.04 -12.35 -1.67
C LEU A 148 -13.53 -12.32 -2.04
N ILE A 149 -13.85 -12.77 -3.25
CA ILE A 149 -15.21 -12.84 -3.78
C ILE A 149 -16.06 -13.85 -2.97
N ALA A 150 -15.51 -15.03 -2.67
CA ALA A 150 -16.21 -16.08 -1.94
C ALA A 150 -16.63 -15.61 -0.54
N PHE A 151 -15.69 -15.09 0.26
CA PHE A 151 -16.02 -14.62 1.61
C PHE A 151 -16.98 -13.43 1.60
N ALA A 152 -16.84 -12.51 0.64
CA ALA A 152 -17.79 -11.41 0.53
C ALA A 152 -19.20 -11.90 0.13
N ARG A 153 -19.33 -12.94 -0.71
CA ARG A 153 -20.64 -13.56 -1.02
C ARG A 153 -21.28 -14.25 0.18
N GLU A 154 -20.49 -14.69 1.14
CA GLU A 154 -21.00 -15.17 2.44
C GLU A 154 -21.49 -14.04 3.35
N GLY A 155 -21.38 -12.78 2.93
CA GLY A 155 -21.83 -11.61 3.68
C GLY A 155 -20.80 -11.07 4.67
N LYS A 156 -19.53 -11.49 4.55
CA LYS A 156 -18.45 -11.11 5.47
C LYS A 156 -17.82 -9.77 5.12
N MET A 157 -17.29 -9.09 6.12
CA MET A 157 -16.35 -7.99 5.94
C MET A 157 -14.95 -8.56 5.73
N VAL A 158 -14.45 -8.48 4.50
CA VAL A 158 -13.16 -9.03 4.08
C VAL A 158 -12.13 -7.92 3.97
N VAL A 159 -10.99 -8.07 4.62
CA VAL A 159 -9.85 -7.17 4.46
C VAL A 159 -8.74 -7.90 3.71
N ARG A 160 -8.38 -7.40 2.52
CA ARG A 160 -7.13 -7.75 1.83
C ARG A 160 -6.03 -6.81 2.35
N LEU A 161 -5.26 -7.29 3.32
CA LEU A 161 -4.19 -6.52 3.95
C LEU A 161 -2.87 -6.72 3.19
N LYS A 162 -2.28 -5.63 2.69
CA LYS A 162 -1.13 -5.65 1.78
C LYS A 162 0.02 -4.84 2.37
N GLY A 163 1.25 -5.33 2.27
CA GLY A 163 2.43 -4.56 2.68
C GLY A 163 2.58 -3.26 1.90
N GLY A 164 2.95 -2.17 2.57
CA GLY A 164 3.09 -0.85 1.99
C GLY A 164 1.74 -0.24 1.60
N ASP A 165 1.64 0.21 0.35
CA ASP A 165 0.42 0.76 -0.25
C ASP A 165 -0.19 -0.22 -1.27
N PRO A 166 -1.52 -0.41 -1.32
CA PRO A 166 -2.15 -1.36 -2.23
C PRO A 166 -1.88 -1.11 -3.72
N PHE A 167 -1.70 0.16 -4.11
CA PHE A 167 -1.64 0.59 -5.51
C PHE A 167 -0.23 0.94 -5.99
N ILE A 168 0.78 0.89 -5.11
CA ILE A 168 2.19 1.01 -5.48
C ILE A 168 2.81 -0.39 -5.53
N PHE A 169 2.92 -0.96 -6.74
CA PHE A 169 3.47 -2.30 -7.00
C PHE A 169 2.83 -3.45 -6.20
N GLY A 170 1.66 -3.22 -5.60
CA GLY A 170 0.95 -4.20 -4.78
C GLY A 170 -0.06 -5.06 -5.53
N ARG A 171 -0.36 -4.76 -6.80
CA ARG A 171 -1.45 -5.40 -7.59
C ARG A 171 -2.86 -5.20 -7.01
N GLY A 172 -3.05 -4.26 -6.09
CA GLY A 172 -4.37 -3.98 -5.51
C GLY A 172 -5.40 -3.52 -6.55
N GLY A 173 -4.96 -2.96 -7.68
CA GLY A 173 -5.86 -2.58 -8.78
C GLY A 173 -6.49 -3.78 -9.50
N GLU A 174 -5.75 -4.89 -9.65
CA GLU A 174 -6.27 -6.14 -10.23
C GLU A 174 -7.33 -6.74 -9.30
N GLU A 175 -7.00 -6.86 -8.01
CA GLU A 175 -7.91 -7.36 -6.96
C GLU A 175 -9.19 -6.52 -6.87
N LEU A 176 -9.06 -5.18 -6.93
CA LEU A 176 -10.21 -4.28 -6.91
C LEU A 176 -11.11 -4.49 -8.12
N ALA A 177 -10.51 -4.57 -9.32
CA ALA A 177 -11.25 -4.73 -10.56
C ALA A 177 -12.02 -6.06 -10.58
N ALA A 178 -11.39 -7.15 -10.15
CA ALA A 178 -12.02 -8.47 -10.09
C ALA A 178 -13.22 -8.50 -9.14
N VAL A 179 -13.08 -7.97 -7.91
CA VAL A 179 -14.17 -7.91 -6.93
C VAL A 179 -15.30 -7.00 -7.43
N LYS A 180 -14.96 -5.85 -8.03
CA LYS A 180 -15.95 -4.94 -8.61
C LYS A 180 -16.72 -5.60 -9.76
N ALA A 181 -16.04 -6.36 -10.63
CA ALA A 181 -16.67 -7.09 -11.72
C ALA A 181 -17.65 -8.17 -11.22
N ALA A 182 -17.40 -8.72 -10.03
CA ALA A 182 -18.29 -9.66 -9.36
C ALA A 182 -19.51 -9.01 -8.67
N GLY A 183 -19.70 -7.68 -8.80
CA GLY A 183 -20.82 -6.94 -8.21
C GLY A 183 -20.69 -6.63 -6.73
N ILE A 184 -19.54 -6.93 -6.11
CA ILE A 184 -19.34 -6.81 -4.67
C ILE A 184 -18.82 -5.39 -4.33
N PRO A 185 -19.34 -4.74 -3.28
CA PRO A 185 -18.77 -3.49 -2.76
C PRO A 185 -17.30 -3.66 -2.39
N VAL A 186 -16.43 -2.83 -2.97
CA VAL A 186 -14.98 -2.86 -2.72
C VAL A 186 -14.39 -1.47 -2.59
N PHE A 187 -13.52 -1.28 -1.60
CA PHE A 187 -12.87 -0.01 -1.31
C PHE A 187 -11.37 -0.18 -1.10
N ALA A 188 -10.59 0.81 -1.53
CA ALA A 188 -9.16 0.87 -1.24
C ALA A 188 -8.88 1.84 -0.09
N THR A 189 -8.03 1.46 0.84
CA THR A 189 -7.48 2.31 1.90
C THR A 189 -5.97 2.40 1.72
N PRO A 190 -5.41 3.60 1.48
CA PRO A 190 -3.98 3.75 1.22
C PRO A 190 -3.16 3.42 2.47
N GLY A 191 -1.88 3.10 2.23
CA GLY A 191 -0.89 2.88 3.27
C GLY A 191 0.37 3.69 3.02
N VAL A 192 1.23 3.80 4.04
CA VAL A 192 2.57 4.36 3.83
C VAL A 192 3.36 3.40 2.94
N THR A 193 3.68 3.82 1.72
CA THR A 193 4.48 2.98 0.81
C THR A 193 5.93 2.83 1.29
N ALA A 194 6.60 1.75 0.88
CA ALA A 194 7.94 1.43 1.36
C ALA A 194 8.95 2.54 1.10
N ALA A 195 8.91 3.22 -0.06
CA ALA A 195 9.80 4.34 -0.35
C ALA A 195 9.74 5.43 0.72
N LEU A 196 8.54 5.84 1.13
CA LEU A 196 8.36 6.93 2.10
C LEU A 196 8.80 6.51 3.49
N GLY A 197 8.36 5.34 3.95
CA GLY A 197 8.72 4.85 5.29
C GLY A 197 10.21 4.53 5.42
N CYS A 198 10.81 3.89 4.41
CA CYS A 198 12.24 3.60 4.40
C CYS A 198 13.06 4.90 4.38
N ALA A 199 12.69 5.88 3.57
CA ALA A 199 13.41 7.15 3.50
C ALA A 199 13.37 7.89 4.85
N ALA A 200 12.18 8.00 5.46
CA ALA A 200 12.01 8.62 6.77
C ALA A 200 12.81 7.88 7.86
N ALA A 201 12.73 6.54 7.91
CA ALA A 201 13.48 5.74 8.88
C ALA A 201 14.99 5.74 8.63
N ALA A 202 15.42 6.07 7.41
CA ALA A 202 16.83 6.30 7.08
C ALA A 202 17.29 7.76 7.32
N GLY A 203 16.44 8.64 7.85
CA GLY A 203 16.79 10.04 8.08
C GLY A 203 17.02 10.83 6.78
N MET A 204 16.45 10.37 5.67
CA MET A 204 16.71 10.88 4.34
C MET A 204 15.42 11.34 3.66
N PRO A 205 15.37 12.52 3.02
CA PRO A 205 14.22 12.91 2.23
C PRO A 205 14.29 12.31 0.82
N LEU A 206 13.14 12.11 0.16
CA LEU A 206 13.15 11.70 -1.27
C LEU A 206 13.28 12.90 -2.22
N THR A 207 12.92 14.10 -1.77
CA THR A 207 13.14 15.36 -2.47
C THR A 207 13.90 16.32 -1.59
N HIS A 208 14.73 17.17 -2.19
CA HIS A 208 15.43 18.23 -1.47
C HIS A 208 15.73 19.33 -2.47
N ARG A 209 15.53 20.60 -2.08
CA ARG A 209 15.63 21.75 -3.00
C ARG A 209 16.92 21.75 -3.81
N ASP A 210 18.03 21.41 -3.15
CA ASP A 210 19.37 21.44 -3.73
C ASP A 210 19.83 20.09 -4.31
N ALA A 211 18.99 19.05 -4.30
CA ALA A 211 19.39 17.69 -4.70
C ALA A 211 18.40 16.97 -5.62
N SER A 212 17.09 17.16 -5.46
CA SER A 212 16.11 16.58 -6.39
C SER A 212 14.75 17.26 -6.31
N GLN A 213 14.23 17.63 -7.48
CA GLN A 213 12.92 18.26 -7.68
C GLN A 213 11.80 17.24 -7.99
N ALA A 214 12.15 15.97 -8.18
CA ALA A 214 11.21 14.93 -8.54
C ALA A 214 11.67 13.57 -8.02
N VAL A 215 10.71 12.65 -7.90
CA VAL A 215 10.95 11.27 -7.46
C VAL A 215 10.27 10.33 -8.44
N THR A 216 10.99 9.31 -8.88
CA THR A 216 10.45 8.27 -9.76
C THR A 216 10.47 6.94 -9.03
N PHE A 217 9.31 6.29 -8.93
CA PHE A 217 9.19 4.94 -8.40
C PHE A 217 9.16 3.94 -9.54
N VAL A 218 10.05 2.95 -9.51
CA VAL A 218 10.11 1.89 -10.53
C VAL A 218 10.20 0.51 -9.87
N THR A 219 9.85 -0.51 -10.64
CA THR A 219 10.09 -1.91 -10.28
C THR A 219 11.36 -2.42 -10.97
N GLY A 220 12.16 -3.22 -10.28
CA GLY A 220 13.27 -3.97 -10.85
C GLY A 220 12.84 -5.29 -11.51
N HIS A 221 11.56 -5.68 -11.37
CA HIS A 221 11.04 -6.95 -11.87
C HIS A 221 9.73 -6.75 -12.64
N ALA A 222 9.58 -7.41 -13.79
CA ALA A 222 8.36 -7.39 -14.59
C ALA A 222 7.45 -8.60 -14.26
N LYS A 223 6.34 -8.74 -15.02
CA LYS A 223 5.54 -9.97 -14.99
C LYS A 223 6.34 -11.12 -15.62
N GLY A 224 6.61 -12.16 -14.82
CA GLY A 224 7.51 -13.29 -15.16
C GLY A 224 8.98 -12.91 -14.97
N ASP A 225 9.91 -13.82 -15.27
CA ASP A 225 11.37 -13.60 -15.10
C ASP A 225 11.99 -12.60 -16.10
N ARG A 226 11.17 -11.75 -16.72
CA ARG A 226 11.60 -10.73 -17.67
C ARG A 226 12.07 -9.48 -16.94
N ASP A 227 13.03 -8.79 -17.55
CA ASP A 227 13.41 -7.47 -17.11
C ASP A 227 12.28 -6.46 -17.42
N PRO A 228 12.09 -5.44 -16.58
CA PRO A 228 11.11 -4.40 -16.83
C PRO A 228 11.54 -3.55 -18.03
N ASP A 229 10.56 -3.27 -18.90
CA ASP A 229 10.72 -2.40 -20.07
C ASP A 229 10.66 -0.93 -19.63
N LEU A 230 11.74 -0.48 -19.03
CA LEU A 230 11.91 0.90 -18.56
C LEU A 230 12.76 1.69 -19.55
N ASP A 231 12.43 2.97 -19.72
CA ASP A 231 13.27 3.92 -20.44
C ASP A 231 14.49 4.32 -19.58
N TRP A 232 15.52 3.49 -19.62
CA TRP A 232 16.76 3.68 -18.87
C TRP A 232 17.50 4.97 -19.28
N ALA A 233 17.35 5.40 -20.54
CA ALA A 233 17.95 6.65 -21.02
C ALA A 233 17.34 7.85 -20.30
N SER A 234 16.00 7.93 -20.27
CA SER A 234 15.30 8.99 -19.54
C SER A 234 15.56 8.93 -18.03
N LEU A 235 15.53 7.74 -17.43
CA LEU A 235 15.80 7.58 -15.98
C LEU A 235 17.21 8.03 -15.58
N ALA A 236 18.21 7.79 -16.44
CA ALA A 236 19.56 8.27 -16.23
C ALA A 236 19.66 9.79 -16.42
N ALA A 237 19.11 10.30 -17.53
CA ALA A 237 19.22 11.71 -17.94
C ALA A 237 18.51 12.68 -17.00
N LEU A 238 17.35 12.31 -16.45
CA LEU A 238 16.57 13.18 -15.56
C LEU A 238 17.32 13.54 -14.27
N GLY A 239 18.26 12.72 -13.80
CA GLY A 239 19.00 13.01 -12.56
C GLY A 239 18.16 12.99 -11.28
N HIS A 240 16.86 12.70 -11.37
CA HIS A 240 15.92 12.67 -10.25
C HIS A 240 16.28 11.58 -9.21
N THR A 241 15.66 11.66 -8.03
CA THR A 241 15.68 10.58 -7.06
C THR A 241 14.91 9.39 -7.65
N LEU A 242 15.62 8.29 -7.89
CA LEU A 242 15.04 7.05 -8.36
C LEU A 242 14.92 6.07 -7.19
N VAL A 243 13.70 5.59 -6.93
CA VAL A 243 13.46 4.53 -5.94
C VAL A 243 13.04 3.25 -6.65
N VAL A 244 13.86 2.22 -6.52
CA VAL A 244 13.65 0.91 -7.15
C VAL A 244 13.13 -0.09 -6.12
N TYR A 245 11.93 -0.61 -6.38
CA TYR A 245 11.32 -1.71 -5.67
C TYR A 245 11.73 -3.04 -6.31
N MET A 246 11.79 -4.12 -5.54
CA MET A 246 12.10 -5.47 -6.06
C MET A 246 13.39 -5.49 -6.91
N GLY A 247 14.36 -4.63 -6.56
CA GLY A 247 15.57 -4.41 -7.35
C GLY A 247 16.80 -5.15 -6.86
N VAL A 248 16.74 -5.82 -5.71
CA VAL A 248 17.90 -6.44 -5.02
C VAL A 248 18.65 -7.40 -5.96
N ASP A 249 17.96 -8.37 -6.54
CA ASP A 249 18.56 -9.36 -7.46
C ASP A 249 19.04 -8.75 -8.78
N LYS A 250 18.57 -7.54 -9.11
CA LYS A 250 18.87 -6.83 -10.36
C LYS A 250 19.80 -5.63 -10.15
N ALA A 251 20.33 -5.45 -8.94
CA ALA A 251 21.15 -4.30 -8.54
C ALA A 251 22.32 -4.04 -9.51
N ALA A 252 23.03 -5.09 -9.92
CA ALA A 252 24.12 -5.00 -10.88
C ALA A 252 23.65 -4.52 -12.26
N ALA A 253 22.58 -5.10 -12.79
CA ALA A 253 22.02 -4.73 -14.10
C ALA A 253 21.48 -3.30 -14.10
N ILE A 254 20.78 -2.89 -13.03
CA ILE A 254 20.27 -1.53 -12.84
C ILE A 254 21.41 -0.52 -12.87
N ALA A 255 22.47 -0.75 -12.07
CA ALA A 255 23.62 0.13 -12.03
C ALA A 255 24.31 0.26 -13.40
N GLN A 256 24.55 -0.88 -14.06
CA GLN A 256 25.17 -0.90 -15.39
C GLN A 256 24.34 -0.13 -16.42
N ARG A 257 23.02 -0.34 -16.46
CA ARG A 257 22.13 0.36 -17.41
C ARG A 257 22.10 1.87 -17.17
N LEU A 258 21.99 2.30 -15.91
CA LEU A 258 21.99 3.74 -15.60
C LEU A 258 23.33 4.39 -15.96
N ILE A 259 24.46 3.74 -15.65
CA ILE A 259 25.79 4.25 -16.00
C ILE A 259 26.00 4.29 -17.51
N ALA A 260 25.62 3.23 -18.23
CA ALA A 260 25.72 3.17 -19.69
C ALA A 260 24.89 4.27 -20.38
N ASN A 261 23.80 4.72 -19.75
CA ASN A 261 22.94 5.80 -20.23
C ASN A 261 23.32 7.19 -19.67
N GLY A 262 24.51 7.34 -19.07
CA GLY A 262 25.08 8.64 -18.71
C GLY A 262 24.89 9.07 -17.25
N ARG A 263 24.27 8.25 -16.39
CA ARG A 263 24.25 8.55 -14.94
C ARG A 263 25.66 8.38 -14.37
N ALA A 264 26.15 9.36 -13.62
CA ALA A 264 27.49 9.30 -13.05
C ALA A 264 27.65 8.08 -12.12
N ALA A 265 28.74 7.33 -12.29
CA ALA A 265 29.02 6.14 -11.47
C ALA A 265 29.22 6.47 -9.98
N SER A 266 29.58 7.72 -9.67
CA SER A 266 29.71 8.27 -8.32
C SER A 266 28.38 8.73 -7.71
N THR A 267 27.26 8.65 -8.43
CA THR A 267 25.94 9.05 -7.91
C THR A 267 25.68 8.32 -6.59
N PRO A 268 25.30 9.04 -5.51
CA PRO A 268 25.03 8.40 -4.22
C PRO A 268 23.87 7.38 -4.31
N VAL A 269 24.00 6.29 -3.55
CA VAL A 269 22.95 5.29 -3.39
C VAL A 269 22.77 4.89 -1.92
N ALA A 270 21.55 4.51 -1.58
CA ALA A 270 21.18 3.92 -0.30
C ALA A 270 20.36 2.64 -0.54
N VAL A 271 20.73 1.55 0.12
CA VAL A 271 19.96 0.30 0.17
C VAL A 271 19.36 0.20 1.56
N ILE A 272 18.03 0.20 1.63
CA ILE A 272 17.29 0.17 2.89
C ILE A 272 16.51 -1.13 2.94
N GLU A 273 17.00 -2.07 3.74
CA GLU A 273 16.39 -3.38 3.98
C GLU A 273 15.54 -3.35 5.24
N ASN A 274 14.39 -4.02 5.22
CA ASN A 274 13.47 -4.11 6.36
C ASN A 274 13.12 -2.73 6.94
N GLY A 275 12.98 -1.72 6.09
CA GLY A 275 12.75 -0.35 6.54
C GLY A 275 11.57 -0.25 7.50
N THR A 276 11.75 0.56 8.56
CA THR A 276 10.82 0.76 9.70
C THR A 276 10.71 -0.43 10.67
N ARG A 277 11.33 -1.58 10.38
CA ARG A 277 11.32 -2.74 11.29
C ARG A 277 12.51 -2.68 12.26
N ALA A 278 12.43 -3.46 13.34
CA ALA A 278 13.48 -3.51 14.35
C ALA A 278 14.83 -4.02 13.80
N ASP A 279 14.79 -4.84 12.75
CA ASP A 279 15.95 -5.39 12.05
C ASP A 279 16.31 -4.60 10.77
N GLN A 280 15.93 -3.32 10.71
CA GLN A 280 16.28 -2.43 9.60
C GLN A 280 17.79 -2.35 9.39
N LYS A 281 18.21 -2.38 8.12
CA LYS A 281 19.59 -2.15 7.69
C LYS A 281 19.65 -1.08 6.62
N ILE A 282 20.58 -0.13 6.78
CA ILE A 282 20.81 0.96 5.82
C ILE A 282 22.27 0.93 5.39
N LEU A 283 22.49 0.73 4.09
CA LEU A 283 23.81 0.67 3.48
C LEU A 283 23.94 1.81 2.47
N LYS A 284 25.08 2.49 2.48
CA LYS A 284 25.35 3.62 1.58
C LYS A 284 26.62 3.42 0.78
N GLY A 285 26.63 4.00 -0.40
CA GLY A 285 27.81 4.10 -1.25
C GLY A 285 27.46 4.82 -2.54
N THR A 286 28.04 4.38 -3.63
CA THR A 286 27.83 4.94 -4.97
C THR A 286 27.15 3.96 -5.90
N LEU A 287 26.64 4.45 -7.02
CA LEU A 287 25.98 3.65 -8.05
C LEU A 287 26.89 2.52 -8.56
N ARG A 288 28.20 2.78 -8.66
CA ARG A 288 29.22 1.77 -8.99
C ARG A 288 29.27 0.63 -7.98
N GLU A 289 29.01 0.92 -6.71
CA GLU A 289 29.11 -0.02 -5.59
C GLU A 289 27.80 -0.73 -5.29
N LEU A 290 26.70 -0.39 -5.96
CA LEU A 290 25.35 -0.87 -5.65
C LEU A 290 25.27 -2.41 -5.56
N ALA A 291 25.88 -3.13 -6.50
CA ALA A 291 25.89 -4.59 -6.47
C ALA A 291 26.72 -5.15 -5.29
N ARG A 292 27.81 -4.46 -4.94
CA ARG A 292 28.66 -4.81 -3.80
C ARG A 292 27.93 -4.56 -2.48
N LEU A 293 27.23 -3.43 -2.35
CA LEU A 293 26.40 -3.09 -1.19
C LEU A 293 25.39 -4.20 -0.89
N VAL A 294 24.65 -4.65 -1.92
CA VAL A 294 23.65 -5.72 -1.76
C VAL A 294 24.30 -7.03 -1.32
N ARG A 295 25.36 -7.47 -2.02
CA ARG A 295 25.99 -8.77 -1.78
C ARG A 295 26.80 -8.81 -0.47
N ASP A 296 27.74 -7.90 -0.30
CA ASP A 296 28.63 -7.86 0.86
C ASP A 296 27.88 -7.41 2.13
N GLY A 297 26.81 -6.62 1.93
CA GLY A 297 25.85 -6.29 2.98
C GLY A 297 24.88 -7.41 3.32
N GLY A 298 24.88 -8.54 2.60
CA GLY A 298 24.00 -9.67 2.91
C GLY A 298 22.50 -9.34 2.88
N VAL A 299 22.09 -8.44 1.98
CA VAL A 299 20.69 -8.00 1.87
C VAL A 299 19.84 -9.15 1.31
N ALA A 300 18.91 -9.66 2.11
CA ALA A 300 18.09 -10.83 1.80
C ALA A 300 16.58 -10.60 2.00
N GLY A 301 16.22 -9.57 2.78
CA GLY A 301 14.86 -9.14 3.04
C GLY A 301 14.30 -8.21 1.96
N PRO A 302 13.03 -7.77 2.11
CA PRO A 302 12.50 -6.69 1.31
C PRO A 302 13.35 -5.42 1.48
N ALA A 303 13.87 -4.91 0.37
CA ALA A 303 14.66 -3.68 0.37
C ALA A 303 14.25 -2.75 -0.78
N VAL A 304 14.41 -1.45 -0.54
CA VAL A 304 14.33 -0.41 -1.57
C VAL A 304 15.72 0.11 -1.88
N LEU A 305 16.00 0.32 -3.17
CA LEU A 305 17.22 0.97 -3.64
C LEU A 305 16.89 2.43 -3.96
N VAL A 306 17.55 3.38 -3.31
CA VAL A 306 17.40 4.81 -3.59
C VAL A 306 18.67 5.31 -4.27
N ILE A 307 18.52 5.91 -5.44
CA ILE A 307 19.62 6.37 -6.30
C ILE A 307 19.43 7.87 -6.57
N GLY A 308 20.43 8.68 -6.23
CA GLY A 308 20.41 10.13 -6.41
C GLY A 308 21.01 10.87 -5.23
N GLU A 309 21.23 12.17 -5.38
CA GLU A 309 21.98 12.99 -4.41
C GLU A 309 21.41 12.96 -2.99
N VAL A 310 20.09 12.77 -2.85
CA VAL A 310 19.47 12.63 -1.52
C VAL A 310 20.00 11.43 -0.75
N ALA A 311 20.44 10.36 -1.43
CA ALA A 311 20.97 9.15 -0.81
C ALA A 311 22.22 9.39 0.07
N ALA A 312 22.98 10.44 -0.22
CA ALA A 312 24.12 10.84 0.62
C ALA A 312 23.69 11.23 2.05
N LYS A 313 22.44 11.69 2.22
CA LYS A 313 21.88 12.17 3.50
C LYS A 313 21.37 11.05 4.41
N ALA A 314 21.33 9.79 3.95
CA ALA A 314 20.88 8.69 4.79
C ALA A 314 21.81 8.44 5.99
N ASN A 315 21.23 8.02 7.11
CA ASN A 315 21.95 7.67 8.35
C ASN A 315 22.33 6.18 8.36
N GLY A 316 23.06 5.73 7.34
CA GLY A 316 23.51 4.34 7.18
C GLY A 316 25.03 4.18 7.20
N ALA A 317 25.49 2.94 7.30
CA ALA A 317 26.91 2.60 7.26
C ALA A 317 27.45 2.65 5.82
N LEU A 318 28.70 3.10 5.63
CA LEU A 318 29.42 2.94 4.36
C LEU A 318 29.90 1.50 4.23
N ILE A 319 29.95 0.97 3.01
CA ILE A 319 30.35 -0.43 2.78
C ILE A 319 31.75 -0.77 3.30
N ASP A 320 32.66 0.20 3.28
CA ASP A 320 34.03 0.00 3.75
C ASP A 320 34.13 0.00 5.29
N ASP A 321 33.12 0.54 5.99
CA ASP A 321 33.01 0.45 7.46
C ASP A 321 32.45 -0.90 7.93
N ILE A 322 31.98 -1.74 6.99
CA ILE A 322 31.24 -2.98 7.29
C ILE A 322 32.16 -4.22 7.45
N ALA A 323 33.46 -4.14 7.14
CA ALA A 323 34.38 -5.28 7.32
C ALA A 323 35.60 -4.92 8.19
N PRO A 324 35.63 -5.35 9.47
CA PRO A 324 35.93 -6.76 9.80
C PRO A 324 34.92 -7.49 10.72
N ALA A 325 33.84 -6.86 11.19
CA ALA A 325 32.97 -7.47 12.22
C ALA A 325 32.09 -8.63 11.70
N LEU A 326 31.73 -8.65 10.41
CA LEU A 326 30.87 -9.69 9.82
C LEU A 326 31.63 -10.91 9.28
N ARG A 327 32.97 -10.88 9.21
CA ARG A 327 33.76 -12.05 8.76
C ARG A 327 33.88 -13.15 9.82
N ASN A 328 33.61 -12.84 11.09
CA ASN A 328 33.73 -13.77 12.21
C ASN A 328 32.38 -14.35 12.69
N ALA A 329 31.29 -14.09 11.98
CA ALA A 329 29.94 -14.54 12.35
C ALA A 329 29.29 -15.45 11.29
N ALA A 330 30.07 -16.00 10.36
CA ALA A 330 29.65 -17.01 9.38
C ALA A 330 30.32 -18.35 9.66
#